data_AF-A0A1C5NJF6-F1
#
_entry.id   AF-A0A1C5NJF6-F1
#
_cell.length_a   1.000
_cell.length_b   1.000
_cell.length_c   1.000
_cell.angle_alpha   90.00
_cell.angle_beta   90.00
_cell.angle_gamma   90.00
#
_symmetry.space_group_name_H-M   'P 1'
#
loop_
_entity.id
_entity.type
_entity.pdbx_description
1 polymer ?
#
loop_
_entity_poly.entity_id
_entity_poly.type
_entity_poly.pdbx_seq_one_letter_code
_entity_poly.pdbx_strand_id
1 'polypeptide(L)'
;MILVPGGRKCYCGKKGCADAYCAASALTDGKYESLELFMEALSEGNTKAQKKWADYLDNLAILISNLRMAYDMDIILGGEVGGYLADHMLALGEKVMEYNGFDRDIRYLKNCTYRKEASAVGAAKHFFSEFIKNI
;
A
#
# COMPACT_ATOMS: atom_id res chain seq x y z
N MET A 1 2.91 1.33 12.73
CA MET A 1 4.12 0.56 13.13
C MET A 1 5.39 1.25 12.64
N ILE A 2 6.54 0.97 13.27
CA ILE A 2 7.86 1.44 12.81
C ILE A 2 8.42 0.40 11.83
N LEU A 3 8.75 0.82 10.60
CA LEU A 3 9.48 0.01 9.61
C LEU A 3 10.99 0.22 9.71
N VAL A 4 11.42 1.48 9.85
CA VAL A 4 12.84 1.84 9.84
C VAL A 4 13.19 2.64 11.09
N PRO A 5 13.70 2.01 12.16
CA PRO A 5 14.09 2.72 13.38
C PRO A 5 14.99 3.92 13.11
N GLY A 6 14.65 5.09 13.65
CA GLY A 6 15.40 6.33 13.43
C GLY A 6 15.27 6.94 12.02
N GLY A 7 14.42 6.38 11.16
CA GLY A 7 14.24 6.81 9.77
C GLY A 7 13.47 8.13 9.59
N ARG A 8 12.72 8.24 8.48
CA ARG A 8 12.00 9.45 8.09
C ARG A 8 11.05 9.93 9.19
N LYS A 9 10.95 11.24 9.38
CA LYS A 9 9.98 11.85 10.30
C LYS A 9 8.57 11.65 9.75
N CYS A 10 7.68 11.13 10.58
CA CYS A 10 6.27 10.97 10.26
C CYS A 10 5.46 12.13 10.89
N TYR A 11 4.30 12.45 10.31
CA TYR A 11 3.41 13.50 10.82
C TYR A 11 2.97 13.25 12.28
N CYS A 12 2.91 11.99 12.73
CA CYS A 12 2.61 11.63 14.11
C CYS A 12 3.72 11.98 15.12
N GLY A 13 4.84 12.57 14.68
CA GLY A 13 5.97 12.98 15.51
C GLY A 13 7.07 11.92 15.69
N LYS A 14 6.76 10.65 15.39
CA LYS A 14 7.74 9.54 15.44
C LYS A 14 8.65 9.53 14.21
N LYS A 15 9.72 8.73 14.28
CA LYS A 15 10.64 8.47 13.16
C LYS A 15 10.56 7.01 12.74
N GLY A 16 10.45 6.76 11.43
CA GLY A 16 10.46 5.41 10.88
C GLY A 16 9.09 4.76 10.67
N CYS A 17 7.99 5.48 10.83
CA CYS A 17 6.66 4.90 10.66
C CYS A 17 6.44 4.41 9.23
N ALA A 18 5.70 3.31 9.08
CA ALA A 18 5.30 2.77 7.77
C ALA A 18 4.74 3.82 6.81
N ASP A 19 3.89 4.70 7.34
CA ASP A 19 3.27 5.79 6.58
C ASP A 19 4.29 6.71 5.87
N ALA A 20 5.45 6.98 6.49
CA ALA A 20 6.50 7.82 5.90
C ALA A 20 7.19 7.18 4.66
N TYR A 21 6.87 5.92 4.36
CA TYR A 21 7.43 5.15 3.26
C TYR A 21 6.36 4.60 2.32
N CYS A 22 5.18 4.26 2.84
CA CYS A 22 4.13 3.55 2.11
C CYS A 22 2.84 4.39 1.90
N ALA A 23 2.81 5.66 2.28
CA ALA A 23 1.71 6.56 1.91
C ALA A 23 1.84 7.04 0.45
N ALA A 24 0.73 7.46 -0.16
CA ALA A 24 0.75 8.09 -1.49
C ALA A 24 1.67 9.32 -1.52
N SER A 25 1.69 10.11 -0.44
CA SER A 25 2.60 11.24 -0.27
C SER A 25 4.06 10.83 -0.37
N ALA A 26 4.43 9.62 0.06
CA ALA A 26 5.80 9.13 -0.08
C ALA A 26 6.24 9.00 -1.54
N LEU A 27 5.31 8.93 -2.51
CA LEU A 27 5.55 8.91 -3.96
C LEU A 27 5.50 10.32 -4.57
N THR A 28 4.59 11.18 -4.12
CA THR A 28 4.38 12.51 -4.71
C THR A 28 5.29 13.60 -4.13
N ASP A 29 5.70 13.46 -2.86
CA ASP A 29 6.40 14.50 -2.09
C ASP A 29 7.62 15.05 -2.83
N GLY A 30 7.71 16.38 -2.85
CA GLY A 30 8.78 17.18 -3.43
C GLY A 30 8.77 17.37 -4.95
N LYS A 31 7.83 16.79 -5.71
CA LYS A 31 7.83 16.96 -7.19
C LYS A 31 6.49 16.84 -7.91
N TYR A 32 5.58 15.97 -7.45
CA TYR A 32 4.34 15.69 -8.16
C TYR A 32 3.15 16.23 -7.37
N GLU A 33 2.22 16.90 -8.07
CA GLU A 33 1.03 17.48 -7.43
C GLU A 33 -0.02 16.42 -7.09
N SER A 34 -0.04 15.30 -7.82
CA SER A 34 -0.95 14.19 -7.58
C SER A 34 -0.27 12.84 -7.83
N LEU A 35 -0.92 11.77 -7.38
CA LEU A 35 -0.46 10.41 -7.63
C LEU A 35 -0.56 10.06 -9.13
N GLU A 36 -1.59 10.54 -9.82
CA GLU A 36 -1.75 10.36 -11.27
C GLU A 36 -0.51 10.83 -12.03
N LEU A 37 -0.05 12.06 -11.77
CA LEU A 37 1.14 12.62 -12.42
C LEU A 37 2.42 11.82 -12.12
N PHE A 38 2.52 11.25 -10.90
CA PHE A 38 3.61 10.35 -10.57
C PHE A 38 3.54 9.06 -11.41
N MET A 39 2.36 8.47 -11.55
CA MET A 39 2.16 7.23 -12.30
C MET A 39 2.34 7.43 -13.82
N GLU A 40 2.00 8.60 -14.36
CA GLU A 40 2.34 9.00 -15.73
C GLU A 40 3.85 9.05 -15.93
N ALA A 41 4.59 9.74 -15.06
CA ALA A 41 6.04 9.76 -15.16
C ALA A 41 6.67 8.36 -15.02
N LEU A 42 6.07 7.48 -14.20
CA LEU A 42 6.50 6.09 -14.07
C LEU A 42 6.31 5.31 -15.38
N SER A 43 5.16 5.48 -16.05
CA SER A 43 4.86 4.79 -17.31
C SER A 43 5.70 5.30 -18.49
N GLU A 44 6.08 6.59 -18.46
CA GLU A 44 7.03 7.20 -19.41
C GLU A 44 8.49 6.76 -19.20
N GLY A 45 8.76 5.92 -18.19
CA GLY A 45 10.11 5.41 -17.93
C GLY A 45 11.03 6.40 -17.23
N ASN A 46 10.47 7.38 -16.49
CA ASN A 46 11.28 8.30 -15.72
C ASN A 46 12.09 7.55 -14.65
N THR A 47 13.42 7.54 -14.77
CA THR A 47 14.32 6.78 -13.90
C THR A 47 14.20 7.13 -12.41
N LYS A 48 13.91 8.40 -12.09
CA LYS A 48 13.70 8.82 -10.69
C LYS A 48 12.37 8.30 -10.15
N ALA A 49 11.30 8.33 -10.96
CA ALA A 49 10.01 7.75 -10.58
C ALA A 49 10.11 6.24 -10.41
N GLN A 50 10.79 5.54 -11.33
CA GLN A 50 11.06 4.10 -11.23
C GLN A 50 11.80 3.72 -9.96
N LYS A 51 12.87 4.46 -9.61
CA LYS A 51 13.59 4.23 -8.35
C LYS A 51 12.69 4.44 -7.13
N LYS A 52 11.93 5.53 -7.11
CA LYS A 52 11.02 5.85 -6.01
C LYS A 52 9.90 4.81 -5.86
N TRP A 53 9.40 4.29 -6.97
CA TRP A 53 8.42 3.20 -7.00
C TRP A 53 9.02 1.88 -6.50
N ALA A 54 10.23 1.53 -6.92
CA ALA A 54 10.93 0.34 -6.42
C ALA A 54 11.14 0.43 -4.90
N ASP A 55 11.65 1.56 -4.40
CA ASP A 55 11.84 1.82 -2.97
C ASP A 55 10.51 1.72 -2.20
N TYR A 56 9.41 2.21 -2.79
CA TYR A 56 8.07 2.09 -2.21
C TYR A 56 7.62 0.62 -2.10
N LEU A 57 7.78 -0.17 -3.17
CA LEU A 57 7.41 -1.58 -3.17
C LEU A 57 8.27 -2.39 -2.17
N ASP A 58 9.55 -2.06 -2.00
CA ASP A 58 10.41 -2.70 -1.00
C ASP A 58 9.92 -2.44 0.43
N ASN A 59 9.58 -1.19 0.76
CA ASN A 59 9.03 -0.86 2.07
C ASN A 59 7.62 -1.47 2.28
N LEU A 60 6.81 -1.53 1.22
CA LEU A 60 5.50 -2.16 1.26
C LEU A 60 5.62 -3.68 1.48
N ALA A 61 6.60 -4.34 0.88
CA ALA A 61 6.87 -5.76 1.08
C ALA A 61 7.23 -6.07 2.55
N ILE A 62 8.09 -5.24 3.16
CA ILE A 62 8.42 -5.33 4.59
C ILE A 62 7.16 -5.18 5.45
N LEU A 63 6.33 -4.18 5.15
CA LEU A 63 5.07 -3.94 5.87
C LEU A 63 4.13 -5.15 5.77
N ILE A 64 3.90 -5.66 4.56
CA ILE A 64 3.04 -6.82 4.30
C ILE A 64 3.53 -8.05 5.06
N SER A 65 4.82 -8.37 4.96
CA SER A 65 5.42 -9.51 5.65
C SER A 65 5.29 -9.39 7.16
N ASN A 66 5.58 -8.22 7.74
CA ASN A 66 5.45 -8.01 9.18
C ASN A 66 4.00 -8.15 9.66
N LEU A 67 3.01 -7.65 8.90
CA LEU A 67 1.60 -7.83 9.24
C LEU A 67 1.17 -9.30 9.13
N ARG A 68 1.61 -10.01 8.08
CA ARG A 68 1.36 -11.44 7.91
C ARG A 68 1.93 -12.24 9.09
N MET A 69 3.15 -11.96 9.52
CA MET A 69 3.79 -12.64 10.65
C MET A 69 3.15 -12.31 12.00
N ALA A 70 2.68 -11.07 12.19
CA ALA A 70 2.07 -10.66 13.45
C ALA A 70 0.63 -11.19 13.63
N TYR A 71 -0.12 -11.33 12.54
CA TYR A 71 -1.56 -11.57 12.60
C TYR A 71 -2.05 -12.83 11.84
N ASP A 72 -1.21 -13.50 11.06
CA ASP A 72 -1.57 -14.66 10.23
C ASP A 72 -2.87 -14.45 9.43
N MET A 73 -3.00 -13.29 8.79
CA MET A 73 -4.23 -12.88 8.10
C MET A 73 -4.05 -12.69 6.60
N ASP A 74 -5.17 -12.72 5.89
CA ASP A 74 -5.28 -12.17 4.53
C ASP A 74 -5.10 -10.65 4.56
N ILE A 75 -4.38 -10.11 3.57
CA ILE A 75 -4.07 -8.69 3.44
C ILE A 75 -4.70 -8.15 2.16
N ILE A 76 -5.55 -7.14 2.31
CA ILE A 76 -6.15 -6.44 1.18
C ILE A 76 -5.46 -5.08 1.00
N LEU A 77 -4.84 -4.88 -0.16
CA LEU A 77 -4.22 -3.62 -0.56
C LEU A 77 -5.28 -2.69 -1.15
N GLY A 78 -5.65 -1.67 -0.37
CA GLY A 78 -6.59 -0.62 -0.77
C GLY A 78 -5.94 0.74 -0.87
N GLY A 79 -6.77 1.78 -0.80
CA GLY A 79 -6.35 3.17 -0.94
C GLY A 79 -6.04 3.56 -2.40
N GLU A 80 -5.70 4.82 -2.59
CA GLU A 80 -5.44 5.42 -3.90
C GLU A 80 -4.33 4.67 -4.66
N VAL A 81 -3.20 4.40 -3.99
CA VAL A 81 -2.10 3.60 -4.57
C VAL A 81 -2.53 2.16 -4.86
N GLY A 82 -3.41 1.59 -4.03
CA GLY A 82 -3.99 0.26 -4.24
C GLY A 82 -4.71 0.11 -5.57
N GLY A 83 -5.31 1.20 -6.08
CA GLY A 83 -5.96 1.24 -7.39
C GLY A 83 -5.01 1.05 -8.57
N TYR A 84 -3.71 1.30 -8.38
CA TYR A 84 -2.66 1.07 -9.37
C TYR A 84 -1.87 -0.21 -9.12
N LEU A 85 -1.79 -0.67 -7.86
CA LEU A 85 -1.00 -1.86 -7.50
C LEU A 85 -1.47 -3.14 -8.20
N ALA A 86 -2.71 -3.20 -8.69
CA ALA A 86 -3.23 -4.35 -9.44
C ALA A 86 -2.33 -4.72 -10.63
N ASP A 87 -1.77 -3.72 -11.31
CA ASP A 87 -0.90 -3.90 -12.48
C ASP A 87 0.57 -4.19 -12.08
N HIS A 88 0.87 -4.15 -10.77
CA HIS A 88 2.21 -4.32 -10.21
C HIS A 88 2.31 -5.49 -9.21
N MET A 89 1.28 -6.34 -9.14
CA MET A 89 1.22 -7.42 -8.15
C MET A 89 2.31 -8.47 -8.30
N LEU A 90 2.77 -8.73 -9.52
CA LEU A 90 3.89 -9.66 -9.74
C LEU A 90 5.16 -9.13 -9.06
N ALA A 91 5.55 -7.89 -9.36
CA ALA A 91 6.75 -7.26 -8.82
C ALA A 91 6.67 -7.09 -7.28
N LEU A 92 5.49 -6.74 -6.76
CA LEU A 92 5.28 -6.67 -5.31
C LEU A 92 5.37 -8.06 -4.67
N GLY A 93 4.74 -9.06 -5.28
CA GLY A 93 4.77 -10.45 -4.83
C GLY A 93 6.19 -11.02 -4.73
N GLU A 94 7.02 -10.77 -5.75
CA GLU A 94 8.44 -11.14 -5.75
C GLU A 94 9.19 -10.52 -4.56
N LYS A 95 9.04 -9.22 -4.33
CA LYS A 95 9.66 -8.53 -3.18
C LYS A 95 9.17 -9.05 -1.83
N VAL A 96 7.88 -9.38 -1.73
CA VAL A 96 7.31 -9.99 -0.51
C VAL A 96 7.91 -11.37 -0.27
N MET A 97 8.05 -12.21 -1.31
CA MET A 97 8.66 -13.53 -1.18
C MET A 97 10.17 -13.46 -0.88
N GLU A 98 10.89 -12.50 -1.46
CA GLU A 98 12.31 -12.29 -1.20
C GLU A 98 12.55 -11.87 0.27
N TYR A 99 11.70 -10.99 0.80
CA TYR A 99 11.80 -10.54 2.18
C TYR A 99 11.25 -11.56 3.19
N ASN A 100 10.18 -12.27 2.84
CA ASN A 100 9.54 -13.24 3.71
C ASN A 100 10.27 -14.59 3.67
N GLY A 101 11.20 -14.79 4.60
CA GLY A 101 11.92 -16.06 4.74
C GLY A 101 11.09 -17.22 5.30
N PHE A 102 9.81 -17.03 5.62
CA PHE A 102 8.96 -18.03 6.27
C PHE A 102 7.86 -18.58 5.35
N ASP A 103 7.06 -17.69 4.78
CA ASP A 103 5.95 -18.05 3.90
C ASP A 103 6.41 -18.01 2.43
N ARG A 104 6.13 -19.08 1.67
CA ARG A 104 6.51 -19.19 0.24
C ARG A 104 5.36 -18.87 -0.70
N ASP A 105 4.26 -18.38 -0.15
CA ASP A 105 3.02 -18.12 -0.87
C ASP A 105 2.57 -16.68 -0.63
N ILE A 106 1.90 -16.11 -1.63
CA ILE A 106 1.35 -14.75 -1.61
C ILE A 106 -0.17 -14.73 -1.88
N ARG A 107 -0.85 -15.89 -1.89
CA ARG A 107 -2.32 -15.98 -2.07
C ARG A 107 -3.12 -15.23 -1.01
N TYR A 108 -2.53 -14.96 0.15
CA TYR A 108 -3.12 -14.13 1.20
C TYR A 108 -3.16 -12.64 0.82
N LEU A 109 -2.37 -12.21 -0.16
CA LEU A 109 -2.29 -10.83 -0.62
C LEU A 109 -3.28 -10.60 -1.77
N LYS A 110 -4.21 -9.65 -1.56
CA LYS A 110 -5.30 -9.36 -2.48
C LYS A 110 -5.35 -7.86 -2.75
N ASN A 111 -5.83 -7.46 -3.93
CA ASN A 111 -6.17 -6.06 -4.19
C ASN A 111 -7.62 -5.78 -3.80
N CYS A 112 -7.88 -4.55 -3.39
CA CYS A 112 -9.23 -4.04 -3.28
C CYS A 112 -9.93 -4.08 -4.66
N THR A 113 -11.21 -4.46 -4.68
CA THR A 113 -12.04 -4.44 -5.89
C THR A 113 -12.38 -3.01 -6.33
N TYR A 114 -12.42 -2.07 -5.38
CA TYR A 114 -12.75 -0.66 -5.64
C TYR A 114 -11.48 0.16 -5.85
N ARG A 115 -11.30 0.69 -7.06
CA ARG A 115 -10.16 1.57 -7.39
C ARG A 115 -10.30 2.99 -6.81
N LYS A 116 -11.54 3.47 -6.62
CA LYS A 116 -11.86 4.78 -6.04
C LYS A 116 -13.04 4.63 -5.07
N GLU A 117 -13.15 5.55 -4.12
CA GLU A 117 -14.31 5.70 -3.21
C GLU A 117 -14.68 4.46 -2.36
N ALA A 118 -13.71 3.58 -2.09
CA ALA A 118 -13.95 2.40 -1.24
C ALA A 118 -14.52 2.78 0.14
N SER A 119 -14.06 3.90 0.71
CA SER A 119 -14.53 4.43 1.99
C SER A 119 -16.00 4.85 1.94
N ALA A 120 -16.44 5.52 0.86
CA ALA A 120 -17.84 5.94 0.70
C ALA A 120 -18.77 4.72 0.56
N VAL A 121 -18.36 3.72 -0.23
CA VAL A 121 -19.10 2.46 -0.36
C VAL A 121 -19.17 1.71 0.98
N GLY A 122 -18.06 1.68 1.72
CA GLY A 122 -18.00 1.08 3.06
C GLY A 122 -18.96 1.75 4.05
N ALA A 123 -18.98 3.08 4.07
CA ALA A 123 -19.90 3.86 4.91
C ALA A 123 -21.36 3.60 4.54
N ALA A 124 -21.71 3.61 3.26
CA ALA A 124 -23.07 3.30 2.82
C ALA A 124 -23.49 1.88 3.22
N LYS A 125 -22.60 0.88 3.03
CA LYS A 125 -22.87 -0.52 3.41
C LYS A 125 -23.14 -0.69 4.90
N HIS A 126 -22.52 0.10 5.77
CA HIS A 126 -22.78 0.06 7.20
C HIS A 126 -24.26 0.39 7.49
N PHE A 127 -24.77 1.51 6.97
CA PHE A 127 -26.17 1.90 7.15
C PHE A 127 -27.15 0.91 6.49
N PHE A 128 -26.82 0.39 5.29
CA PHE A 128 -27.63 -0.64 4.65
C PHE A 128 -27.68 -1.93 5.47
N SER A 129 -26.56 -2.35 6.07
CA SER A 129 -26.52 -3.55 6.90
C SER A 129 -27.35 -3.40 8.17
N GLU A 130 -27.36 -2.22 8.80
CA GLU A 130 -28.22 -1.94 9.94
C GLU A 130 -29.70 -1.97 9.55
N PHE A 131 -30.06 -1.37 8.42
CA PHE A 131 -31.43 -1.42 7.90
C PHE A 131 -31.90 -2.86 7.67
N ILE A 132 -31.10 -3.68 6.97
CA ILE A 132 -31.44 -5.08 6.67
C ILE A 132 -31.57 -5.93 7.94
N LYS A 133 -30.75 -5.68 8.97
CA LYS A 133 -30.84 -6.43 10.24
C LYS A 133 -32.09 -6.12 11.06
N ASN A 134 -32.70 -4.96 10.82
CA ASN A 134 -33.85 -4.45 11.56
C ASN A 134 -35.18 -4.64 10.81
N ILE A 135 -35.18 -5.40 9.72
CA ILE A 135 -36.37 -5.91 9.01
C ILE A 135 -36.43 -7.42 9.21
#